data_AF-A0A938PA65-F1
#
_entry.id   AF-A0A938PA65-F1
#
_cell.length_a   1.000
_cell.length_b   1.000
_cell.length_c   1.000
_cell.angle_alpha   90.00
_cell.angle_beta   90.00
_cell.angle_gamma   90.00
#
_symmetry.space_group_name_H-M   'P 1'
#
loop_
_entity.id
_entity.type
_entity.pdbx_description
1 polymer ?
#
loop_
_entity_poly.entity_id
_entity_poly.type
_entity_poly.pdbx_seq_one_letter_code
_entity_poly.pdbx_strand_id
1 'polypeptide(L)' 'MRPIIPEVVNKFLDCGDLERGFARVRCDHCKHEYLLAFSCKGRWFCPSCHQKKVQLFGALLTETILFPVP' A
#
# COMPACT_ATOMS: atom_id res chain seq x y z
N MET A 1 -4.86 -12.38 25.58
CA MET A 1 -4.51 -12.40 24.14
C MET A 1 -3.51 -11.29 23.87
N ARG A 2 -2.52 -11.46 22.97
CA ARG A 2 -1.53 -10.39 22.68
C ARG A 2 -2.23 -9.18 22.02
N PRO A 3 -2.08 -7.94 22.52
CA PRO A 3 -2.79 -6.77 21.99
C PRO A 3 -2.55 -6.47 20.51
N ILE A 4 -1.39 -6.88 19.98
CA ILE A 4 -1.03 -6.69 18.57
C ILE A 4 -1.95 -7.44 17.60
N ILE A 5 -2.57 -8.54 18.02
CA ILE A 5 -3.40 -9.36 17.14
C ILE A 5 -4.65 -8.60 16.71
N PRO A 6 -5.52 -8.10 17.61
CA PRO A 6 -6.69 -7.34 17.20
C PRO A 6 -6.32 -6.05 16.48
N GLU A 7 -5.21 -5.39 16.82
CA GLU A 7 -4.74 -4.19 16.12
C GLU A 7 -4.45 -4.47 14.64
N VAL A 8 -3.69 -5.53 14.34
CA VAL A 8 -3.33 -5.89 12.96
C VAL A 8 -4.56 -6.34 12.17
N VAL A 9 -5.45 -7.11 12.81
CA VAL A 9 -6.70 -7.57 12.19
C VAL A 9 -7.60 -6.39 11.84
N ASN A 10 -7.85 -5.47 12.77
CA ASN A 10 -8.70 -4.31 12.51
C ASN A 10 -8.12 -3.41 11.42
N LYS A 11 -6.80 -3.13 11.45
CA LYS A 11 -6.13 -2.38 10.38
C LYS A 11 -6.26 -3.06 9.02
N PHE A 12 -6.25 -4.39 8.96
CA PHE A 12 -6.46 -5.11 7.71
C PHE A 12 -7.91 -5.04 7.23
N LEU A 13 -8.88 -5.16 8.13
CA LEU A 13 -10.31 -5.01 7.80
C LEU A 13 -10.62 -3.61 7.26
N ASP A 14 -9.97 -2.58 7.78
CA ASP A 14 -10.11 -1.20 7.30
C ASP A 14 -9.36 -0.93 5.98
N CYS A 15 -8.52 -1.86 5.52
CA CYS A 15 -7.66 -1.65 4.37
C CYS A 15 -8.46 -1.66 3.06
N GLY A 16 -8.42 -0.55 2.32
CA GLY A 16 -9.14 -0.43 1.05
C GLY A 16 -10.62 -0.04 1.20
N ASP A 17 -11.09 0.17 2.43
CA ASP A 17 -12.45 0.65 2.70
C ASP A 17 -12.51 2.18 2.57
N LEU A 18 -13.38 2.67 1.69
CA LEU A 18 -13.60 4.11 1.48
C LEU A 18 -14.26 4.77 2.70
N GLU A 19 -15.05 4.03 3.49
CA GLU A 19 -15.68 4.56 4.70
C GLU A 19 -14.65 4.83 5.81
N ARG A 20 -13.49 4.17 5.74
CA ARG A 20 -12.36 4.35 6.67
C ARG A 20 -11.38 5.43 6.23
N GLY A 21 -11.63 6.05 5.08
CA GLY A 21 -10.88 7.21 4.58
C GLY A 21 -10.20 6.97 3.23
N PHE A 22 -10.06 8.05 2.47
CA PHE A 22 -9.51 8.03 1.13
C PHE A 22 -8.82 9.36 0.78
N ALA A 23 -7.94 9.30 -0.21
CA ALA A 23 -7.47 10.49 -0.93
C ALA A 23 -8.29 10.67 -2.21
N ARG A 24 -8.78 11.88 -2.48
CA ARG A 24 -9.36 12.24 -3.78
C ARG A 24 -8.23 12.74 -4.68
N VAL A 25 -7.99 12.04 -5.78
CA VAL A 25 -6.98 12.42 -6.75
C VAL A 25 -7.69 13.04 -7.95
N ARG A 26 -7.30 14.26 -8.31
CA ARG A 26 -7.83 14.99 -9.47
C ARG A 26 -6.68 15.34 -10.41
N CYS A 27 -6.86 15.07 -11.70
CA CYS A 27 -5.94 15.55 -12.72
C CYS A 27 -6.26 17.01 -13.09
N ASP A 28 -5.26 17.89 -13.07
CA ASP A 28 -5.47 19.30 -13.39
C ASP A 28 -5.74 19.58 -14.87
N HIS A 29 -5.26 18.71 -15.77
CA HIS A 29 -5.46 18.88 -17.21
C HIS A 29 -6.82 18.34 -17.66
N CYS A 30 -7.08 17.04 -17.49
CA CYS A 30 -8.31 16.40 -18.00
C CYS A 30 -9.48 16.40 -17.02
N LYS A 31 -9.28 16.90 -15.78
CA LYS A 31 -10.27 16.93 -14.70
C LYS A 31 -10.83 15.56 -14.29
N HIS A 32 -10.21 14.46 -14.73
CA HIS A 32 -10.55 13.13 -14.26
C HIS A 32 -10.26 13.00 -12.76
N GLU A 33 -11.13 12.27 -12.06
CA GLU A 33 -11.06 12.08 -10.63
C GLU A 33 -11.30 10.64 -10.24
N TYR A 34 -10.59 10.19 -9.22
CA TYR A 34 -10.86 8.92 -8.57
C TYR A 34 -10.58 9.00 -7.08
N LEU A 35 -11.23 8.10 -6.33
CA LEU A 35 -11.02 7.95 -4.89
C LEU A 35 -10.04 6.80 -4.66
N LEU A 36 -8.98 7.09 -3.91
CA LEU A 36 -7.98 6.11 -3.51
C LEU A 36 -8.12 5.82 -2.03
N ALA A 37 -8.67 4.63 -1.71
CA ALA A 37 -8.77 4.17 -0.34
C ALA A 37 -7.41 4.04 0.34
N PHE A 38 -7.36 4.25 1.65
CA PHE A 38 -6.13 4.08 2.41
C PHE A 38 -5.74 2.61 2.56
N SER A 39 -4.43 2.39 2.66
CA SER A 39 -3.85 1.05 2.85
C SER A 39 -3.38 0.89 4.29
N CYS A 40 -3.51 -0.32 4.84
CA CYS A 40 -3.07 -0.63 6.20
C CYS A 40 -1.55 -0.57 6.39
N LYS A 41 -0.79 -0.55 5.28
CA LYS A 41 0.68 -0.55 5.24
C LYS A 41 1.32 -1.70 6.04
N GLY A 42 0.56 -2.75 6.31
CA GLY A 42 1.03 -3.96 7.01
C GLY A 42 2.12 -4.70 6.24
N ARG A 43 2.73 -5.69 6.89
CA ARG A 43 3.67 -6.62 6.24
C ARG A 43 3.15 -8.04 6.46
N TRP A 44 3.25 -8.88 5.44
CA TRP A 44 2.86 -10.31 5.44
C TRP A 44 1.37 -10.63 5.61
N PHE A 45 0.63 -9.90 6.46
CA PHE A 45 -0.76 -10.21 6.75
C PHE A 45 -1.75 -9.74 5.67
N CYS A 46 -1.60 -8.51 5.16
CA CYS A 46 -2.41 -8.00 4.06
C CYS A 46 -1.73 -8.32 2.73
N PRO A 47 -2.30 -9.21 1.87
CA PRO A 47 -1.64 -9.65 0.63
C PRO A 47 -1.34 -8.49 -0.32
N SER A 48 -2.31 -7.59 -0.54
CA SER A 48 -2.15 -6.45 -1.45
C SER A 48 -1.07 -5.47 -0.99
N CYS A 49 -1.06 -5.12 0.31
CA CYS A 49 -0.05 -4.24 0.87
C CYS A 49 1.34 -4.87 0.85
N HIS A 50 1.41 -6.17 1.16
CA HIS A 50 2.66 -6.91 1.14
C HIS A 50 3.23 -6.99 -0.28
N GLN A 51 2.40 -7.35 -1.27
CA GLN A 51 2.79 -7.39 -2.67
C GLN A 51 3.31 -6.05 -3.15
N LYS A 52 2.62 -4.94 -2.84
CA LYS A 52 3.11 -3.59 -3.18
C LYS A 52 4.51 -3.32 -2.61
N LYS A 53 4.77 -3.70 -1.36
CA LYS A 53 6.11 -3.54 -0.75
C LYS A 53 7.16 -4.40 -1.46
N VAL A 54 6.85 -5.64 -1.81
CA VAL A 54 7.78 -6.52 -2.55
C VAL A 54 8.14 -5.91 -3.90
N GLN A 55 7.15 -5.38 -4.64
CA GLN A 55 7.38 -4.74 -5.94
C GLN A 55 8.23 -3.47 -5.80
N LEU A 56 7.90 -2.59 -4.84
CA LEU A 56 8.68 -1.38 -4.58
C LEU A 56 10.12 -1.69 -4.14
N PHE A 57 10.31 -2.75 -3.36
CA PHE A 57 11.64 -3.20 -2.96
C PHE A 57 12.41 -3.76 -4.17
N GLY A 58 11.76 -4.53 -5.04
CA GLY A 58 12.34 -5.00 -6.29
C GLY A 58 12.82 -3.85 -7.18
N ALA A 59 11.97 -2.84 -7.38
CA ALA A 59 12.32 -1.63 -8.14
C ALA A 59 13.52 -0.89 -7.51
N LEU A 60 13.52 -0.69 -6.18
CA LEU A 60 14.63 -0.06 -5.47
C LEU A 60 15.94 -0.84 -5.68
N LEU A 61 15.88 -2.17 -5.60
CA LEU A 61 17.05 -3.01 -5.82
C LEU A 61 17.60 -2.78 -7.23
N THR A 62 16.76 -2.88 -8.25
CA THR A 62 17.19 -2.76 -9.65
C THR A 62 17.63 -1.35 -10.05
N GLU A 63 16.99 -0.32 -9.51
CA GLU A 63 17.21 1.07 -9.92
C GLU A 63 18.32 1.76 -9.13
N THR A 64 18.60 1.32 -7.90
CA THR A 64 19.46 2.08 -6.97
C THR A 64 20.57 1.26 -6.34
N ILE A 65 20.33 -0.02 -6.02
CA ILE A 65 21.25 -0.78 -5.16
C ILE A 65 22.16 -1.72 -5.97
N LEU A 66 21.59 -2.45 -6.93
CA LEU A 66 22.32 -3.46 -7.67
C LEU A 66 23.19 -2.80 -8.75
N PHE A 67 24.45 -3.25 -8.83
CA PHE A 67 25.32 -2.88 -9.93
C PHE A 67 24.87 -3.60 -11.21
N PRO A 68 24.87 -2.93 -12.39
CA PRO A 68 24.55 -3.59 -13.65
C PRO A 68 25.56 -4.70 -13.93
N VAL A 69 25.08 -5.94 -13.96
CA VAL A 69 25.90 -7.10 -14.34
C VAL A 69 25.91 -7.24 -15.87
N PRO A 70 27.04 -7.65 -16.49
CA PRO A 70 27.13 -7.91 -17.92
C PRO A 70 26.20 -9.01 -18.42
#